data_AF-A0A6V8DIE5-F1
#
_entry.id   AF-A0A6V8DIE5-F1
#
_cell.length_a   1.000
_cell.length_b   1.000
_cell.length_c   1.000
_cell.angle_alpha   90.00
_cell.angle_beta   90.00
_cell.angle_gamma   90.00
#
_symmetry.space_group_name_H-M   'P 1'
#
loop_
_entity.id
_entity.type
_entity.pdbx_description
1 polymer ?
#
loop_
_entity_poly.entity_id
_entity_poly.type
_entity_poly.pdbx_seq_one_letter_code
_entity_poly.pdbx_strand_id
1 'polypeptide(L)'
;MVDMLYKGKVKEVWSTDDPDIIEFRYTDQISVFDQIIPSLVPRKGESLNRTSCHWFKLVEEAEICETHIIEMNAPDRVLARRFEVIREP
;
A
#
# COMPACT_ATOMS: atom_id res chain seq x y z
N MET A 1 -4.11 -9.20 17.50
CA MET A 1 -4.42 -10.06 16.35
C MET A 1 -4.39 -9.17 15.12
N VAL A 2 -3.73 -9.62 14.05
CA VAL A 2 -3.61 -8.86 12.81
C VAL A 2 -4.90 -9.05 12.00
N ASP A 3 -5.64 -7.97 11.82
CA ASP A 3 -6.96 -7.96 11.19
C ASP A 3 -6.92 -7.13 9.91
N MET A 4 -7.68 -7.56 8.89
CA MET A 4 -7.82 -6.79 7.66
C MET A 4 -8.79 -5.63 7.90
N LEU A 5 -8.27 -4.40 7.82
CA LEU A 5 -9.02 -3.17 8.05
C LEU A 5 -9.82 -2.75 6.81
N TYR A 6 -9.23 -2.93 5.62
CA TYR A 6 -9.85 -2.54 4.36
C TYR A 6 -9.35 -3.40 3.21
N LYS A 7 -10.26 -3.78 2.32
CA LYS A 7 -9.94 -4.47 1.06
C LYS A 7 -10.35 -3.61 -0.12
N GLY A 8 -9.35 -3.03 -0.79
CA GLY A 8 -9.53 -2.39 -2.08
C GLY A 8 -9.47 -3.42 -3.22
N LYS A 9 -9.61 -2.93 -4.46
CA LYS A 9 -9.56 -3.79 -5.66
C LYS A 9 -8.18 -4.42 -5.88
N VAL A 10 -7.10 -3.70 -5.53
CA VAL A 10 -5.72 -4.07 -5.85
C VAL A 10 -4.75 -3.96 -4.66
N LYS A 11 -5.22 -3.46 -3.52
CA LYS A 11 -4.45 -3.29 -2.29
C LYS A 11 -5.33 -3.59 -1.08
N GLU A 12 -4.73 -4.17 -0.06
CA GLU A 12 -5.36 -4.43 1.22
C GLU A 12 -4.64 -3.62 2.31
N VAL A 13 -5.37 -3.28 3.36
CA VAL A 13 -4.85 -2.59 4.55
C VAL A 13 -5.10 -3.49 5.74
N TRP A 14 -4.03 -3.75 6.49
CA TRP A 14 -4.03 -4.63 7.65
C TRP A 14 -3.58 -3.86 8.89
N SER A 15 -4.13 -4.22 10.05
CA SER A 15 -3.62 -3.71 11.33
C SER A 15 -2.27 -4.32 11.66
N THR A 16 -1.55 -3.69 12.57
CA THR A 16 -0.39 -4.27 13.23
C THR A 16 -0.64 -4.34 14.74
N ASP A 17 0.34 -4.79 15.50
CA ASP A 17 0.27 -4.73 16.97
C ASP A 17 0.38 -3.29 17.50
N ASP A 18 0.89 -2.36 16.68
CA ASP A 18 0.88 -0.92 16.95
C ASP A 18 -0.37 -0.28 16.31
N PRO A 19 -1.25 0.38 17.08
CA PRO A 19 -2.45 1.00 16.55
C PRO A 19 -2.15 2.13 15.54
N ASP A 20 -1.00 2.78 15.62
CA ASP A 20 -0.60 3.89 14.75
C ASP A 20 0.13 3.43 13.49
N ILE A 21 0.35 2.11 13.33
CA ILE A 21 0.97 1.51 12.15
C ILE A 21 -0.03 0.60 11.43
N ILE A 22 -0.11 0.78 10.11
CA ILE A 22 -0.86 -0.09 9.21
C ILE A 22 0.09 -0.74 8.21
N GLU A 23 -0.27 -1.92 7.73
CA GLU A 23 0.46 -2.62 6.67
C GLU A 23 -0.36 -2.59 5.38
N PHE A 24 0.20 -2.00 4.33
CA PHE A 24 -0.34 -2.14 2.98
C PHE A 24 0.17 -3.44 2.37
N ARG A 25 -0.72 -4.25 1.81
CA ARG A 25 -0.39 -5.44 1.02
C ARG A 25 -0.82 -5.24 -0.43
N TYR A 26 0.14 -5.26 -1.35
CA TYR A 26 -0.08 -5.06 -2.77
C TYR A 26 -0.39 -6.41 -3.41
N THR A 27 -1.58 -6.55 -4.00
CA THR A 27 -2.02 -7.84 -4.54
C THR A 27 -1.64 -7.98 -6.01
N ASP A 28 -1.67 -9.21 -6.53
CA ASP A 28 -1.50 -9.50 -7.97
C ASP A 28 -2.81 -9.32 -8.77
N GLN A 29 -3.91 -8.91 -8.12
CA GLN A 29 -5.20 -8.67 -8.76
C GLN A 29 -5.17 -7.43 -9.64
N ILE A 30 -5.81 -7.47 -10.79
CA ILE A 30 -5.98 -6.29 -11.65
C ILE A 30 -7.46 -5.91 -11.70
N SER A 31 -7.71 -4.63 -11.86
CA SER A 31 -9.05 -4.11 -12.12
C SER A 31 -9.00 -3.19 -13.33
N VAL A 32 -9.97 -3.36 -14.22
CA VAL A 32 -10.13 -2.55 -15.43
C VAL A 32 -11.62 -2.21 -15.56
N PHE A 33 -11.95 -0.95 -15.86
CA PHE A 33 -13.34 -0.46 -15.91
C PHE A 33 -14.14 -0.84 -14.66
N ASP A 34 -13.53 -0.64 -13.50
CA ASP A 34 -14.09 -0.94 -12.18
C ASP A 34 -14.42 -2.40 -11.87
N GLN A 35 -14.15 -3.33 -12.78
CA GLN A 35 -14.33 -4.76 -12.59
C GLN A 35 -13.00 -5.41 -12.19
N ILE A 36 -13.04 -6.36 -11.25
CA ILE A 36 -11.89 -7.22 -10.94
C ILE A 36 -11.79 -8.27 -12.03
N ILE A 37 -10.61 -8.40 -12.63
CA ILE A 37 -10.37 -9.47 -13.61
C ILE A 37 -9.95 -10.73 -12.84
N PRO A 38 -10.54 -11.91 -13.12
CA PRO A 38 -10.29 -13.12 -12.35
C PRO A 38 -8.89 -13.72 -12.58
N SER A 39 -8.10 -13.15 -13.49
CA SER A 39 -6.70 -13.51 -13.68
C SER A 39 -5.78 -12.67 -12.81
N LEU A 40 -4.77 -13.33 -12.25
CA LEU A 40 -3.67 -12.67 -11.55
C LEU A 40 -2.53 -12.38 -12.51
N VAL A 41 -1.82 -11.27 -12.28
CA VAL A 41 -0.55 -10.99 -12.95
C VAL A 41 0.57 -11.30 -11.94
N PRO A 42 1.36 -12.37 -12.13
CA PRO A 42 2.38 -12.76 -11.16
C PRO A 42 3.35 -11.63 -10.84
N ARG A 43 3.61 -11.40 -9.55
CA ARG A 43 4.58 -10.41 -9.04
C ARG A 43 4.25 -8.96 -9.39
N LYS A 44 3.01 -8.67 -9.77
CA LYS A 44 2.52 -7.31 -10.00
C LYS A 44 2.52 -6.53 -8.68
N GLY A 45 2.08 -7.15 -7.59
CA GLY A 45 2.08 -6.54 -6.26
C GLY A 45 3.47 -6.10 -5.82
N GLU A 46 4.45 -7.00 -5.96
CA GLU A 46 5.86 -6.69 -5.69
C GLU A 46 6.36 -5.50 -6.52
N SER A 47 6.14 -5.54 -7.83
CA SER A 47 6.62 -4.51 -8.75
C SER A 47 6.04 -3.14 -8.41
N LEU A 48 4.74 -3.08 -8.08
CA LEU A 48 4.08 -1.85 -7.68
C LEU A 48 4.53 -1.36 -6.30
N ASN A 49 4.70 -2.25 -5.33
CA ASN A 49 5.16 -1.88 -3.99
C ASN A 49 6.57 -1.27 -4.04
N ARG A 50 7.50 -1.94 -4.72
CA ARG A 50 8.88 -1.45 -4.88
C ARG A 50 8.95 -0.12 -5.62
N THR A 51 8.15 0.03 -6.68
CA THR A 51 8.06 1.30 -7.43
C THR A 51 7.51 2.41 -6.55
N SER A 52 6.45 2.14 -5.79
CA SER A 52 5.85 3.09 -4.86
C SER A 52 6.85 3.54 -3.79
N CYS A 53 7.55 2.59 -3.15
CA CYS A 53 8.56 2.88 -2.13
C CYS A 53 9.72 3.72 -2.69
N HIS A 54 10.16 3.42 -3.92
CA HIS A 54 11.21 4.20 -4.58
C HIS A 54 10.79 5.66 -4.78
N TRP A 55 9.59 5.91 -5.30
CA TRP A 55 9.10 7.27 -5.52
C TRP A 55 8.86 8.03 -4.21
N PHE A 56 8.27 7.41 -3.19
CA PHE A 56 8.11 8.06 -1.89
C PHE A 56 9.45 8.42 -1.24
N LYS A 57 10.44 7.53 -1.35
CA LYS A 57 11.80 7.83 -0.89
C LYS A 57 12.38 9.06 -1.58
N LEU A 58 12.23 9.18 -2.91
CA LEU A 58 12.71 10.35 -3.65
C LEU A 58 12.00 11.65 -3.24
N VAL A 59 10.71 11.57 -2.91
CA VAL A 59 9.92 12.71 -2.41
C VAL A 59 10.45 13.19 -1.05
N GLU A 60 10.78 12.27 -0.15
CA GLU A 60 11.38 12.58 1.15
C GLU A 60 12.80 13.12 1.01
N GLU A 61 13.64 12.51 0.18
CA GLU A 61 15.02 12.96 -0.09
C GLU A 61 15.07 14.35 -0.74
N ALA A 62 14.04 14.70 -1.52
CA ALA A 62 13.89 16.01 -2.12
C ALA A 62 13.19 17.05 -1.21
N GLU A 63 12.87 16.68 0.03
CA GLU A 63 12.21 17.54 1.03
C GLU A 63 10.89 18.17 0.54
N ILE A 64 10.15 17.47 -0.32
CA ILE A 64 8.90 17.99 -0.89
C ILE A 64 7.79 17.99 0.16
N CYS A 65 7.60 16.85 0.84
CA CYS A 65 6.67 16.68 1.95
C CYS A 65 6.95 15.39 2.73
N GLU A 66 6.38 15.27 3.92
CA GLU A 66 6.36 14.02 4.67
C GLU A 66 5.46 12.98 4.00
N THR A 67 5.87 11.70 4.06
CA THR A 67 5.08 10.60 3.52
C THR A 67 4.62 9.66 4.63
N HIS A 68 3.65 8.81 4.32
CA HIS A 68 3.15 7.82 5.26
C HIS A 68 4.06 6.58 5.36
N ILE A 69 5.01 6.39 4.45
CA ILE A 69 5.85 5.19 4.40
C ILE A 69 6.83 5.17 5.58
N ILE A 70 6.91 4.04 6.28
CA ILE A 70 7.91 3.80 7.33
C ILE A 70 9.00 2.89 6.77
N GLU A 71 8.64 1.69 6.33
CA GLU A 71 9.59 0.74 5.76
C GLU A 71 8.92 -0.29 4.84
N MET A 72 9.65 -0.73 3.82
CA MET A 72 9.25 -1.86 2.98
C MET A 72 9.66 -3.17 3.65
N ASN A 73 8.75 -3.75 4.44
CA ASN A 73 9.01 -4.95 5.26
C ASN A 73 8.90 -6.27 4.48
N ALA A 74 8.36 -6.26 3.24
CA ALA A 74 8.39 -7.40 2.32
C ALA A 74 8.33 -6.92 0.86
N PRO A 75 8.61 -7.79 -0.15
CA PRO A 75 8.58 -7.37 -1.56
C PRO A 75 7.24 -6.74 -1.99
N ASP A 76 6.12 -7.22 -1.44
CA ASP A 76 4.74 -6.80 -1.74
C ASP A 76 4.06 -6.07 -0.55
N ARG A 77 4.81 -5.72 0.50
CA ARG A 77 4.28 -5.08 1.71
C ARG A 77 5.08 -3.88 2.14
N VAL A 78 4.39 -2.95 2.80
CA VAL A 78 5.00 -1.76 3.37
C VAL A 78 4.27 -1.36 4.64
N LEU A 79 5.04 -1.05 5.69
CA LEU A 79 4.54 -0.45 6.91
C LEU A 79 4.39 1.05 6.70
N ALA A 80 3.27 1.58 7.17
CA ALA A 80 2.94 2.98 7.05
C ALA A 80 2.34 3.53 8.35
N ARG A 81 2.61 4.81 8.61
CA ARG A 81 1.89 5.57 9.64
C ARG A 81 0.41 5.57 9.28
N ARG A 82 -0.47 5.35 10.26
CA ARG A 82 -1.92 5.49 10.08
C ARG A 82 -2.25 6.94 9.75
N PHE A 83 -3.14 7.15 8.80
CA PHE A 83 -3.64 8.47 8.41
C PHE A 83 -5.11 8.41 8.06
N GLU A 84 -5.75 9.57 8.05
CA GLU A 84 -7.10 9.74 7.51
C GLU A 84 -7.01 10.12 6.04
N VAL A 85 -7.66 9.34 5.18
CA VAL A 85 -7.77 9.67 3.75
C VAL A 85 -8.76 10.82 3.60
N ILE A 86 -8.27 11.97 3.16
CA ILE A 86 -9.12 13.09 2.75
C ILE A 86 -9.93 12.64 1.54
N ARG A 87 -11.25 12.55 1.71
CA ARG A 87 -12.20 12.29 0.60
C ARG A 87 -12.67 13.64 0.06
N GLU A 88 -12.90 13.73 -1.25
CA GLU A 88 -13.53 14.92 -1.83
C GLU A 88 -14.83 15.25 -1.08
N PRO A 89 -15.17 16.54 -0.89
CA PRO A 89 -16.43 16.95 -0.27
C PRO A 89 -17.67 16.49 -1.05
#